data_AF-A0A6M3JGU9-F1
#
_entry.id   AF-A0A6M3JGU9-F1
#
_cell.length_a   1.000
_cell.length_b   1.000
_cell.length_c   1.000
_cell.angle_alpha   90.00
_cell.angle_beta   90.00
_cell.angle_gamma   90.00
#
_symmetry.space_group_name_H-M   'P 1'
#
loop_
_entity.id
_entity.type
_entity.pdbx_description
1 polymer ?
#
loop_
_entity_poly.entity_id
_entity_poly.type
_entity_poly.pdbx_seq_one_letter_code
_entity_poly.pdbx_strand_id
1 'polypeptide(L)'
;MVGQAEENVMTWLNIVLRIIPAIIKLAQIAEKVFDDVPDSGTQKKQMVIDAIRALVEGLSGVTFTPELWAKISGIINPLIDIAASFLFPSEKK
;
A
#
# COMPACT_ATOMS: atom_id res chain seq x y z
N MET A 1 17.69 -25.27 -10.08
CA MET A 1 17.28 -24.27 -9.07
C MET A 1 16.89 -22.91 -9.66
N VAL A 2 16.76 -22.77 -10.99
CA VAL A 2 16.36 -21.49 -11.64
C VAL A 2 14.85 -21.23 -11.58
N GLY A 3 14.01 -22.28 -11.55
CA GLY A 3 12.54 -22.12 -11.61
C GLY A 3 11.85 -21.52 -10.37
N GLN A 4 12.36 -21.76 -9.14
CA GLN A 4 11.73 -21.23 -7.92
C GLN A 4 11.94 -19.71 -7.74
N ALA A 5 13.04 -19.15 -8.23
CA ALA A 5 13.30 -17.71 -8.13
C ALA A 5 12.36 -16.93 -9.06
N GLU A 6 12.16 -17.41 -10.29
CA GLU A 6 11.26 -16.80 -11.27
C GLU A 6 9.78 -16.87 -10.84
N GLU A 7 9.36 -17.99 -10.26
CA GLU A 7 8.00 -18.16 -9.73
C GLU A 7 7.70 -17.18 -8.58
N ASN A 8 8.67 -16.96 -7.69
CA ASN A 8 8.54 -16.00 -6.60
C ASN A 8 8.44 -14.57 -7.13
N VAL A 9 9.29 -14.18 -8.09
CA VAL A 9 9.25 -12.83 -8.69
C VAL A 9 7.92 -12.57 -9.41
N MET A 10 7.42 -13.53 -10.19
CA MET A 10 6.12 -13.42 -10.87
C MET A 10 4.96 -13.32 -9.88
N THR A 11 5.02 -14.07 -8.77
CA THR A 11 4.02 -14.01 -7.70
C THR A 11 3.99 -12.64 -7.04
N TRP A 12 5.16 -12.09 -6.68
CA TRP A 12 5.25 -10.75 -6.09
C TRP A 12 4.84 -9.65 -7.05
N LEU A 13 5.18 -9.77 -8.33
CA LEU A 13 4.73 -8.82 -9.36
C LEU A 13 3.20 -8.83 -9.50
N ASN A 14 2.59 -10.02 -9.54
CA ASN A 14 1.14 -10.17 -9.59
C ASN A 14 0.44 -9.60 -8.36
N ILE A 15 1.03 -9.79 -7.18
CA ILE A 15 0.56 -9.19 -5.93
C ILE A 15 0.60 -7.66 -6.04
N VAL A 16 1.75 -7.07 -6.39
CA VAL A 16 1.89 -5.61 -6.54
C VAL A 16 0.89 -5.04 -7.55
N LEU A 17 0.76 -5.66 -8.73
CA LEU A 17 -0.19 -5.22 -9.76
C LEU A 17 -1.65 -5.24 -9.27
N ARG A 18 -2.04 -6.24 -8.47
CA ARG A 18 -3.37 -6.33 -7.87
C ARG A 18 -3.60 -5.31 -6.76
N ILE A 19 -2.54 -4.85 -6.11
CA ILE A 19 -2.61 -3.93 -4.98
C ILE A 19 -2.75 -2.47 -5.45
N ILE A 20 -2.19 -2.08 -6.60
CA ILE A 20 -2.30 -0.70 -7.13
C ILE A 20 -3.75 -0.15 -7.11
N PRO A 21 -4.75 -0.83 -7.70
CA PRO A 21 -6.13 -0.32 -7.64
C PRO A 21 -6.70 -0.31 -6.22
N ALA A 22 -6.24 -1.19 -5.33
CA ALA A 22 -6.62 -1.18 -3.93
C ALA A 22 -6.06 0.04 -3.19
N ILE A 23 -4.80 0.44 -3.47
CA ILE A 23 -4.19 1.66 -2.91
C ILE A 23 -5.04 2.88 -3.25
N ILE A 24 -5.45 3.04 -4.51
CA ILE A 24 -6.27 4.18 -4.95
C ILE A 24 -7.61 4.21 -4.22
N LYS A 25 -8.30 3.06 -4.14
CA LYS A 25 -9.58 2.98 -3.43
C LYS A 25 -9.44 3.26 -1.94
N LEU A 26 -8.40 2.72 -1.30
CA LEU A 26 -8.14 2.95 0.12
C LEU A 26 -7.76 4.40 0.39
N ALA A 27 -7.00 5.05 -0.49
CA ALA A 27 -6.71 6.47 -0.38
C ALA A 27 -7.99 7.31 -0.50
N GLN A 28 -8.90 6.99 -1.44
CA GLN A 28 -10.21 7.66 -1.51
C GLN A 28 -11.07 7.44 -0.26
N ILE A 29 -11.02 6.24 0.33
CA ILE A 29 -11.70 5.95 1.60
C ILE A 29 -11.07 6.78 2.73
N ALA A 30 -9.74 6.83 2.80
CA ALA A 30 -9.03 7.64 3.78
C ALA A 30 -9.38 9.13 3.64
N GLU A 31 -9.45 9.66 2.41
CA GLU A 31 -9.89 11.04 2.18
C GLU A 31 -11.29 11.29 2.75
N LYS A 32 -12.24 10.39 2.52
CA LYS A 32 -13.61 10.51 3.04
C LYS A 32 -13.70 10.34 4.55
N VAL A 33 -12.87 9.47 5.14
CA VAL A 33 -12.86 9.22 6.59
C VAL A 33 -12.31 10.44 7.35
N PHE A 34 -11.37 11.15 6.74
CA PHE A 34 -10.67 12.29 7.33
C PHE A 34 -11.03 13.63 6.66
N ASP A 35 -12.17 13.71 5.97
CA ASP A 35 -12.59 14.90 5.20
C ASP A 35 -12.69 16.15 6.08
N ASP A 36 -13.18 15.98 7.31
CA ASP A 36 -13.33 17.06 8.30
C ASP A 36 -12.11 17.25 9.23
N VAL A 37 -11.02 16.48 9.02
CA VAL A 37 -9.83 16.52 9.88
C VAL A 37 -8.73 17.31 9.18
N PRO A 38 -8.42 18.55 9.61
CA PRO A 38 -7.31 19.31 9.05
C PRO A 38 -5.97 18.63 9.34
N ASP A 39 -5.02 18.76 8.40
CA ASP A 39 -3.65 18.25 8.49
C ASP A 39 -3.57 16.73 8.78
N SER A 40 -4.50 15.97 8.19
CA SER A 40 -4.67 14.53 8.40
C SER A 40 -3.91 13.66 7.40
N GLY A 41 -3.11 14.23 6.50
CA GLY A 41 -2.40 13.49 5.44
C GLY A 41 -1.52 12.35 5.96
N THR A 42 -0.89 12.54 7.12
CA THR A 42 -0.12 11.46 7.78
C THR A 42 -1.02 10.31 8.24
N GLN A 43 -2.19 10.63 8.80
CA GLN A 43 -3.16 9.64 9.30
C GLN A 43 -3.82 8.91 8.12
N LYS A 44 -4.19 9.64 7.07
CA LYS A 44 -4.69 9.09 5.80
C LYS A 44 -3.70 8.11 5.20
N LYS A 45 -2.42 8.50 5.08
CA LYS A 45 -1.35 7.64 4.59
C LYS A 45 -1.16 6.39 5.46
N GLN A 46 -1.12 6.55 6.78
CA GLN A 46 -0.94 5.41 7.69
C GLN A 46 -2.10 4.41 7.58
N MET A 47 -3.34 4.88 7.49
CA MET A 47 -4.51 4.03 7.26
C MET A 47 -4.39 3.22 5.96
N VAL A 48 -3.92 3.85 4.88
CA VAL A 48 -3.70 3.15 3.60
C VAL A 48 -2.60 2.10 3.75
N ILE A 49 -1.48 2.41 4.42
CA ILE A 49 -0.38 1.46 4.67
C ILE A 49 -0.88 0.23 5.44
N ASP A 50 -1.63 0.45 6.52
CA ASP A 50 -2.11 -0.63 7.39
C ASP A 50 -3.14 -1.52 6.66
N ALA A 51 -4.05 -0.91 5.90
CA ALA A 51 -5.02 -1.65 5.10
C ALA A 51 -4.36 -2.44 3.97
N ILE A 52 -3.32 -1.90 3.34
CA ILE A 52 -2.56 -2.61 2.32
C ILE A 52 -1.81 -3.78 2.92
N ARG A 53 -1.15 -3.59 4.08
CA ARG A 53 -0.51 -4.69 4.80
C ARG A 53 -1.47 -5.85 5.04
N ALA A 54 -2.63 -5.56 5.63
CA ALA A 54 -3.66 -6.57 5.89
C ALA A 54 -4.15 -7.25 4.61
N LEU A 55 -4.32 -6.49 3.52
CA LEU A 55 -4.72 -7.03 2.22
C LEU A 55 -3.67 -8.01 1.68
N VAL A 56 -2.38 -7.64 1.72
CA VAL A 56 -1.32 -8.49 1.19
C VAL A 56 -1.13 -9.74 2.06
N GLU A 57 -1.22 -9.63 3.39
CA GLU A 57 -1.21 -10.79 4.28
C GLU A 57 -2.36 -11.75 3.94
N GLY A 58 -3.57 -11.22 3.72
CA GLY A 58 -4.73 -12.01 3.29
C GLY A 58 -4.59 -12.65 1.90
N LEU A 59 -3.98 -11.95 0.94
CA LEU A 59 -3.81 -12.45 -0.43
C LEU A 59 -2.66 -13.47 -0.56
N SER A 60 -1.59 -13.31 0.22
CA SER A 60 -0.43 -14.19 0.19
C SER A 60 -0.57 -15.40 1.11
N GLY A 61 -1.47 -15.35 2.09
CA GLY A 61 -1.55 -16.34 3.16
C GLY A 61 -0.34 -16.32 4.10
N VAL A 62 0.50 -15.29 4.00
CA VAL A 62 1.72 -15.11 4.80
C VAL A 62 1.50 -13.98 5.78
N THR A 63 1.66 -14.25 7.08
CA THR A 63 1.78 -13.18 8.08
C THR A 63 3.13 -12.52 7.94
N PHE A 64 3.17 -11.20 7.76
CA PHE A 64 4.44 -10.52 7.57
C PHE A 64 5.21 -10.35 8.87
N THR A 65 6.40 -10.94 8.89
CA THR A 65 7.44 -10.54 9.84
C THR A 65 7.89 -9.11 9.53
N PRO A 66 8.43 -8.36 10.52
CA PRO A 66 8.95 -7.02 10.29
C PRO A 66 9.98 -6.94 9.16
N GLU A 67 10.83 -7.97 9.03
CA GLU A 67 11.86 -8.07 7.99
C GLU A 67 11.28 -8.26 6.59
N LEU A 68 10.24 -9.08 6.45
CA LEU A 68 9.56 -9.30 5.17
C LEU A 68 8.77 -8.07 4.77
N TRP A 69 8.08 -7.43 5.74
CA TRP A 69 7.38 -6.17 5.49
C TRP A 69 8.33 -5.08 5.02
N ALA A 70 9.51 -4.93 5.63
CA ALA A 70 10.49 -3.91 5.23
C ALA A 70 10.90 -4.01 3.74
N LYS A 71 11.00 -5.22 3.19
CA LYS A 71 11.30 -5.43 1.76
C LYS A 71 10.15 -5.02 0.85
N ILE A 72 8.93 -5.31 1.26
CA ILE A 72 7.71 -5.03 0.48
C ILE A 72 7.34 -3.55 0.59
N SER A 73 7.48 -2.94 1.77
CA SER A 73 7.22 -1.52 1.99
C SER A 73 8.12 -0.63 1.13
N GLY A 74 9.33 -1.09 0.78
CA GLY A 74 10.19 -0.38 -0.17
C GLY A 74 9.58 -0.21 -1.57
N ILE A 75 8.67 -1.11 -1.97
CA ILE A 75 7.96 -1.07 -3.25
C ILE A 75 6.60 -0.40 -3.09
N ILE A 76 5.89 -0.67 -1.99
CA ILE A 76 4.53 -0.19 -1.76
C ILE A 76 4.50 1.29 -1.35
N ASN A 77 5.43 1.75 -0.50
CA ASN A 77 5.40 3.12 0.02
C ASN A 77 5.49 4.17 -1.10
N PRO A 78 6.37 4.05 -2.11
CA PRO A 78 6.37 4.98 -3.25
C PRO A 78 5.03 5.02 -3.99
N LEU A 79 4.35 3.89 -4.15
CA LEU A 79 3.03 3.83 -4.79
C LEU A 79 1.96 4.56 -3.96
N ILE A 80 2.00 4.39 -2.64
CA ILE A 80 1.13 5.09 -1.71
C ILE A 80 1.43 6.59 -1.73
N ASP A 81 2.70 6.99 -1.79
CA ASP A 81 3.11 8.41 -1.86
C ASP A 81 2.64 9.08 -3.15
N ILE A 82 2.70 8.38 -4.28
CA ILE A 82 2.16 8.86 -5.55
C ILE A 82 0.64 9.01 -5.45
N ALA A 83 -0.05 8.00 -4.93
CA ALA A 83 -1.50 8.04 -4.75
C ALA A 83 -1.93 9.17 -3.80
N ALA A 84 -1.23 9.33 -2.69
CA ALA A 84 -1.45 10.42 -1.73
C ALA A 84 -1.21 11.78 -2.37
N SER A 85 -0.13 11.95 -3.15
CA SER A 85 0.16 13.21 -3.84
C SER A 85 -0.91 13.62 -4.86
N PHE A 86 -1.59 12.63 -5.47
CA PHE A 86 -2.65 12.87 -6.44
C PHE A 86 -4.03 13.04 -5.79
N LEU A 87 -4.32 12.27 -4.75
CA LEU A 87 -5.65 12.17 -4.13
C LEU A 87 -5.81 13.05 -2.88
N PHE A 88 -4.72 13.51 -2.27
CA PHE A 88 -4.70 14.43 -1.14
C PHE A 88 -4.10 15.80 -1.53
N PRO A 89 -4.56 16.46 -2.61
CA PRO A 89 -3.96 17.71 -3.07
C PRO A 89 -4.10 18.85 -2.05
N SER A 90 -5.08 18.75 -1.15
CA SER A 90 -5.43 19.72 -0.10
C SER A 90 -4.38 19.84 1.01
N GLU A 91 -3.45 18.88 1.13
CA GLU A 91 -2.38 18.84 2.14
C GLU A 91 -1.10 19.56 1.68
N LYS A 92 -1.04 20.05 0.43
CA LYS A 92 -0.01 21.01 0.01
C LYS A 92 -0.34 22.39 0.60
N LYS A 93 0.07 22.62 1.85
CA LYS A 93 0.22 23.97 2.42
C LYS A 93 1.67 24.20 2.82
#